data_AF-A0A9P7GHV4-F1
#
_entry.id   AF-A0A9P7GHV4-F1
#
_cell.length_a   1.000
_cell.length_b   1.000
_cell.length_c   1.000
_cell.angle_alpha   90.00
_cell.angle_beta   90.00
_cell.angle_gamma   90.00
#
_symmetry.space_group_name_H-M   'P 1'
#
loop_
_entity.id
_entity.type
_entity.pdbx_description
1 polymer ?
#
loop_
_entity_poly.entity_id
_entity_poly.type
_entity_poly.pdbx_seq_one_letter_code
_entity_poly.pdbx_strand_id
1 'polypeptide(L)'
;MLWPAFNIALKDLLDSWGAFLKTPESNYTLTDKDDGWFGKYGIKSLEADDRGVFNDTYVTPDPDAINRGYTSWDDFFTREVQSGARAVHAPENKTMIHNACESTVYNIATKM
;
A
#
# COMPACT_ATOMS: atom_id res chain seq x y z
N MET A 1 -26.38 15.95 10.58
CA MET A 1 -25.86 16.77 11.70
C MET A 1 -24.42 16.32 11.93
N LEU A 2 -23.43 17.16 11.62
CA LEU A 2 -22.02 16.90 11.97
C LEU A 2 -21.81 17.37 13.40
N TRP A 3 -21.20 16.55 14.26
CA TRP A 3 -20.91 16.90 15.66
C TRP A 3 -19.48 17.44 15.76
N PRO A 4 -19.26 18.77 15.86
CA PRO A 4 -17.93 19.33 15.75
C PRO A 4 -16.94 18.81 16.81
N ALA A 5 -17.41 18.64 18.05
CA ALA A 5 -16.59 18.09 19.14
C ALA A 5 -16.15 16.64 18.87
N PHE A 6 -17.03 15.82 18.29
CA PHE A 6 -16.66 14.46 17.89
C PHE A 6 -15.62 14.46 16.77
N ASN A 7 -15.79 15.30 15.76
CA ASN A 7 -14.83 15.41 14.66
C ASN A 7 -13.44 15.83 15.15
N ILE A 8 -13.37 16.74 16.13
CA ILE A 8 -12.10 17.15 16.75
C ILE A 8 -11.47 15.97 17.49
N ALA A 9 -12.21 15.30 18.38
CA ALA A 9 -11.68 14.16 19.12
C ALA A 9 -11.23 12.99 18.22
N LEU A 10 -11.99 12.71 17.15
CA LEU A 10 -11.62 11.70 16.17
C LEU A 10 -10.35 12.11 15.40
N LYS A 11 -10.22 13.38 15.03
CA LYS A 11 -9.01 13.89 14.40
C LYS A 11 -7.80 13.71 15.32
N ASP A 12 -7.90 14.09 16.60
CA ASP A 12 -6.79 13.99 17.55
C ASP A 12 -6.33 12.53 17.73
N LEU A 13 -7.29 11.58 17.76
CA LEU A 13 -7.00 10.14 17.77
C LEU A 13 -6.26 9.70 16.51
N LEU A 14 -6.74 10.09 15.33
CA LEU A 14 -6.15 9.72 14.04
C LEU A 14 -4.77 10.36 13.84
N ASP A 15 -4.57 11.61 14.28
CA ASP A 15 -3.27 12.29 14.27
C ASP A 15 -2.26 11.53 15.14
N SER A 16 -2.67 11.13 16.36
CA SER A 16 -1.83 10.36 17.28
C SER A 16 -1.45 9.00 16.70
N TRP A 17 -2.42 8.31 16.08
CA TRP A 17 -2.16 7.04 15.40
C TRP A 17 -1.24 7.21 14.18
N GLY A 18 -1.48 8.23 13.36
CA GLY A 18 -0.64 8.54 12.20
C GLY A 18 0.79 8.93 12.59
N ALA A 19 0.99 9.57 13.74
CA ALA A 19 2.32 9.82 14.29
C ALA A 19 3.01 8.51 14.71
N PHE A 20 2.30 7.58 15.36
CA PHE A 20 2.83 6.27 15.73
C PHE A 20 3.22 5.42 14.51
N LEU A 21 2.39 5.38 13.46
CA LEU A 21 2.67 4.56 12.26
C LEU A 21 3.96 4.97 11.51
N LYS A 22 4.50 6.15 11.79
CA LYS A 22 5.76 6.66 11.24
C LYS A 22 6.97 6.35 12.10
N THR A 23 6.80 5.72 13.26
CA THR A 23 7.92 5.37 14.15
C THR A 23 8.39 3.92 13.90
N PRO A 24 9.64 3.57 14.26
CA PRO A 24 10.14 2.21 14.12
C PRO A 24 9.32 1.15 14.86
N GLU A 25 8.74 1.51 16.01
CA GLU A 25 7.95 0.60 16.83
C GLU A 25 6.71 0.10 16.12
N SER A 26 6.20 0.81 15.11
CA SER A 26 5.03 0.40 14.32
C SER A 26 5.31 -0.78 13.37
N ASN A 27 6.58 -1.09 13.10
CA ASN A 27 6.96 -2.14 12.15
C ASN A 27 6.80 -3.57 12.72
N TYR A 28 6.32 -3.73 13.95
CA TYR A 28 6.25 -5.01 14.66
C TYR A 28 5.41 -6.10 13.95
N THR A 29 4.60 -5.73 12.96
CA THR A 29 3.81 -6.65 12.12
C THR A 29 4.51 -7.06 10.82
N LEU A 30 5.60 -6.40 10.45
CA LEU A 30 6.42 -6.69 9.26
C LEU A 30 7.37 -7.86 9.53
N THR A 31 6.79 -9.02 9.84
CA THR A 31 7.52 -10.24 10.21
C THR A 31 7.17 -11.40 9.28
N ASP A 32 7.95 -12.48 9.36
CA ASP A 32 7.76 -13.75 8.63
C ASP A 32 6.92 -14.78 9.41
N LYS A 33 6.38 -14.40 10.57
CA LYS A 33 5.45 -15.22 11.36
C LYS A 33 4.14 -15.43 10.61
N ASP A 34 3.36 -16.44 11.00
CA ASP A 34 2.09 -16.79 10.34
C ASP A 34 1.08 -15.62 10.25
N ASP A 35 1.09 -14.71 11.22
CA ASP A 35 0.26 -13.50 11.30
C ASP A 35 0.97 -12.23 10.79
N GLY A 36 2.20 -12.35 10.30
CA GLY A 36 3.00 -11.24 9.78
C GLY A 36 2.76 -10.93 8.30
N TRP A 37 3.03 -9.69 7.90
CA TRP A 37 2.88 -9.25 6.51
C TRP A 37 3.80 -9.97 5.51
N PHE A 38 4.96 -10.44 5.97
CA PHE A 38 5.90 -11.24 5.17
C PHE A 38 5.86 -12.73 5.53
N GLY A 39 4.89 -13.15 6.33
CA GLY A 39 4.58 -14.56 6.58
C GLY A 39 3.93 -15.22 5.38
N LYS A 40 3.75 -16.54 5.45
CA LYS A 40 3.21 -17.38 4.36
C LYS A 40 1.91 -16.83 3.74
N TYR A 41 0.99 -16.32 4.56
CA TYR A 41 -0.29 -15.80 4.10
C TYR A 41 -0.21 -14.33 3.68
N GLY A 42 0.59 -13.53 4.40
CA GLY A 42 0.81 -12.11 4.11
C GLY A 42 1.44 -11.92 2.74
N ILE A 43 2.58 -12.58 2.48
CA ILE A 43 3.28 -12.46 1.20
C ILE A 43 2.42 -12.93 0.04
N LYS A 44 1.71 -14.05 0.21
CA LYS A 44 0.79 -14.57 -0.81
C LYS A 44 -0.31 -13.58 -1.16
N SER A 45 -0.81 -12.83 -0.18
CA SER A 45 -1.81 -11.79 -0.40
C SER A 45 -1.22 -10.56 -1.08
N LEU A 46 0.02 -10.19 -0.73
CA LEU A 46 0.73 -9.06 -1.34
C LEU A 46 1.10 -9.31 -2.81
N GLU A 47 1.26 -10.58 -3.20
CA GLU A 47 1.62 -11.02 -4.55
C GLU A 47 0.42 -11.55 -5.37
N ALA A 48 -0.80 -11.50 -4.82
CA ALA A 48 -2.02 -11.94 -5.48
C ALA A 48 -2.45 -11.01 -6.63
N ASP A 49 -3.42 -11.45 -7.44
CA ASP A 49 -4.13 -10.64 -8.44
C ASP A 49 -3.20 -9.85 -9.39
N ASP A 50 -2.24 -10.54 -10.01
CA ASP A 50 -1.27 -10.00 -10.96
C ASP A 50 -0.36 -8.89 -10.41
N ARG A 51 -0.25 -8.75 -9.07
CA ARG A 51 0.67 -7.79 -8.44
C ARG A 51 2.14 -8.12 -8.72
N GLY A 52 2.46 -9.39 -8.96
CA GLY A 52 3.82 -9.86 -9.24
C GLY A 52 4.59 -10.26 -7.99
N VAL A 53 5.86 -10.62 -8.15
CA VAL A 53 6.77 -10.92 -7.04
C VAL A 53 7.04 -9.63 -6.27
N PHE A 54 6.94 -9.66 -4.94
CA PHE A 54 6.94 -8.46 -4.11
C PHE A 54 8.21 -7.65 -4.27
N ASN A 55 9.39 -8.29 -4.14
CA ASN A 55 10.69 -7.61 -4.21
C ASN A 55 11.01 -7.06 -5.61
N ASP A 56 10.42 -7.64 -6.66
CA ASP A 56 10.57 -7.17 -8.05
C ASP A 56 9.59 -6.03 -8.39
N THR A 57 8.49 -5.94 -7.64
CA THR A 57 7.40 -4.99 -7.89
C THR A 57 7.55 -3.72 -7.06
N TYR A 58 7.95 -3.85 -5.79
CA TYR A 58 8.01 -2.74 -4.84
C TYR A 58 9.45 -2.43 -4.45
N VAL A 59 9.73 -1.14 -4.21
CA VAL A 59 11.03 -0.70 -3.70
C VAL A 59 11.22 -1.26 -2.30
N THR A 60 12.25 -2.09 -2.14
CA THR A 60 12.59 -2.77 -0.88
C THR A 60 13.99 -2.33 -0.45
N PRO A 61 14.12 -1.50 0.62
CA PRO A 61 15.43 -0.99 1.06
C PRO A 61 16.48 -2.07 1.34
N ASP A 62 16.05 -3.21 1.90
CA ASP A 62 16.89 -4.40 2.12
C ASP A 62 16.06 -5.65 1.77
N PRO A 63 16.15 -6.18 0.53
CA PRO A 63 15.32 -7.29 0.06
C PRO A 63 15.47 -8.59 0.86
N ASP A 64 16.59 -8.77 1.56
CA ASP A 64 16.93 -9.99 2.31
C ASP A 64 16.52 -9.89 3.79
N ALA A 65 16.30 -8.67 4.31
CA ALA A 65 15.77 -8.48 5.65
C ALA A 65 14.30 -8.95 5.76
N ILE A 66 13.92 -9.48 6.93
CA ILE A 66 12.55 -9.96 7.19
C ILE A 66 11.51 -8.87 6.92
N ASN A 67 11.75 -7.66 7.42
CA ASN A 67 10.87 -6.49 7.23
C ASN A 67 11.16 -5.72 5.92
N ARG A 68 11.98 -6.29 5.03
CA ARG A 68 12.46 -5.68 3.78
C ARG A 68 13.20 -4.35 3.94
N GLY A 69 13.69 -4.06 5.15
CA GLY A 69 14.36 -2.80 5.46
C GLY A 69 13.42 -1.61 5.67
N TYR A 70 12.09 -1.80 5.67
CA TYR A 70 11.15 -0.73 5.96
C TYR A 70 11.29 -0.25 7.41
N THR A 71 11.38 1.07 7.55
CA THR A 71 11.69 1.73 8.83
C THR A 71 10.48 1.89 9.72
N SER A 72 9.26 1.87 9.16
CA SER A 72 8.00 2.01 9.88
C SER A 72 6.87 1.31 9.11
N TRP A 73 5.69 1.20 9.71
CA TRP A 73 4.53 0.67 9.01
C TRP A 73 4.09 1.59 7.86
N ASP A 74 4.12 2.91 8.07
CA ASP A 74 3.77 3.91 7.05
C ASP A 74 4.69 3.81 5.83
N ASP A 75 5.99 3.59 6.05
CA ASP A 75 7.00 3.33 5.01
C ASP A 75 6.66 2.08 4.18
N PHE A 76 6.25 0.98 4.83
CA PHE A 76 5.76 -0.21 4.13
C PHE A 76 4.45 0.02 3.37
N PHE A 77 3.50 0.76 3.94
CA PHE A 77 2.17 0.92 3.34
C PHE A 77 2.16 1.89 2.16
N THR A 78 2.98 2.93 2.24
CA THR A 78 3.17 3.93 1.19
C THR A 78 4.33 3.59 0.25
N ARG A 79 4.87 2.37 0.36
CA ARG A 79 6.01 1.89 -0.43
C ARG A 79 5.87 2.20 -1.91
N GLU A 80 6.98 2.60 -2.50
CA GLU A 80 7.04 2.90 -3.92
C GLU A 80 7.04 1.63 -4.78
N VAL A 81 6.62 1.77 -6.03
CA VAL A 81 6.70 0.72 -7.04
C VAL A 81 8.03 0.86 -7.78
N GLN A 82 8.69 -0.26 -8.06
CA GLN A 82 9.94 -0.29 -8.83
C GLN A 82 9.75 0.36 -10.20
N SER A 83 10.79 1.05 -10.68
CA SER A 83 10.79 1.62 -12.02
C SER A 83 10.56 0.52 -13.06
N GLY A 84 9.53 0.69 -13.91
CA GLY A 84 9.18 -0.27 -14.95
C GLY A 84 8.22 -1.38 -14.53
N ALA A 85 7.96 -1.60 -13.23
CA ALA A 85 7.01 -2.63 -12.78
C ALA A 85 5.55 -2.34 -13.19
N ARG A 86 5.23 -1.07 -13.50
CA ARG A 86 3.91 -0.61 -13.99
C ARG A 86 4.08 0.37 -15.16
N ALA A 87 4.57 -0.14 -16.30
CA ALA A 87 4.74 0.69 -17.49
C ALA A 87 3.39 1.25 -18.00
N VAL A 88 3.35 2.56 -18.27
CA VAL A 88 2.17 3.21 -18.86
C VAL A 88 2.07 2.82 -20.33
N HIS A 89 0.97 2.18 -20.71
CA HIS A 89 0.71 1.82 -22.10
C HIS A 89 0.43 3.07 -22.96
N ALA A 90 1.10 3.22 -24.11
CA ALA A 90 0.91 4.33 -25.05
C ALA A 90 0.86 5.72 -24.37
N PRO A 91 1.93 6.13 -23.65
CA PRO A 91 1.92 7.34 -22.81
C PRO A 91 1.66 8.63 -23.60
N GLU A 92 2.00 8.66 -24.89
CA GLU A 92 1.77 9.81 -25.77
C GLU A 92 0.34 9.89 -26.33
N ASN A 93 -0.47 8.84 -26.19
CA ASN A 93 -1.82 8.81 -26.73
C ASN A 93 -2.83 9.45 -25.75
N LYS A 94 -3.14 10.72 -25.98
CA LYS A 94 -4.08 11.51 -25.16
C LYS A 94 -5.56 11.11 -25.29
N THR A 95 -5.91 10.15 -26.15
CA THR A 95 -7.29 9.64 -26.25
C THR A 95 -7.57 8.49 -25.28
N MET A 96 -6.54 7.95 -24.63
CA MET A 96 -6.66 6.86 -23.67
C MET A 96 -6.72 7.39 -22.24
N ILE A 97 -7.58 6.78 -21.43
CA ILE A 97 -7.65 7.01 -19.98
C ILE A 97 -7.21 5.72 -19.30
N HIS A 98 -6.24 5.83 -18.40
CA HIS A 98 -5.66 4.72 -17.67
C HIS A 98 -6.29 4.65 -16.27
N ASN A 99 -6.16 3.49 -15.61
CA ASN A 99 -6.57 3.37 -14.22
C ASN A 99 -5.70 4.29 -13.34
N ALA A 100 -6.33 4.96 -12.37
CA ALA A 100 -5.64 5.86 -11.46
C ALA A 100 -4.83 5.12 -10.38
N CYS A 101 -5.20 3.86 -10.08
CA CYS A 101 -4.57 3.04 -9.07
C CYS A 101 -4.79 1.54 -9.32
N GLU A 102 -4.02 0.71 -8.61
CA GLU A 102 -4.25 -0.75 -8.53
C GLU A 102 -5.59 -1.01 -7.83
N SER A 103 -6.62 -1.32 -8.62
CA SER A 103 -7.99 -1.48 -8.14
C SER A 103 -8.77 -2.47 -8.99
N THR A 104 -9.86 -2.99 -8.44
CA THR A 104 -10.81 -3.87 -9.14
C THR A 104 -12.02 -3.06 -9.56
N VAL A 105 -12.47 -3.25 -10.80
CA VAL A 105 -13.69 -2.60 -11.32
C VAL A 105 -14.91 -3.11 -10.57
N TYR A 106 -15.64 -2.20 -9.92
CA TYR A 106 -16.90 -2.53 -9.24
C TYR A 106 -18.09 -2.57 -10.20
N ASN A 107 -18.25 -1.54 -11.04
CA ASN A 107 -19.35 -1.43 -11.99
C ASN A 107 -18.93 -0.59 -13.21
N ILE A 108 -19.44 -0.94 -14.39
CA ILE A 108 -19.27 -0.17 -15.62
C ILE A 108 -20.64 0.38 -16.02
N ALA A 109 -20.74 1.70 -16.10
CA ALA A 109 -21.94 2.38 -16.57
C ALA A 109 -21.76 2.82 -18.03
N THR A 110 -22.72 2.46 -18.87
CA THR A 110 -22.82 2.95 -20.26
C THR A 110 -24.03 3.88 -20.36
N LYS A 111 -23.92 4.95 -21.16
CA LYS A 111 -25.11 5.72 -21.53
C LYS A 111 -26.05 4.80 -22.31
N MET A 112 -27.31 4.72 -21.88
CA MET A 112 -28.40 4.27 -22.76
C MET A 112 -28.78 5.39 -23.71
#